data_AF-A0A1Z3HMA4-F1
#
_entry.id   AF-A0A1Z3HMA4-F1
#
_cell.length_a   1.000
_cell.length_b   1.000
_cell.length_c   1.000
_cell.angle_alpha   90.00
_cell.angle_beta   90.00
_cell.angle_gamma   90.00
#
_symmetry.space_group_name_H-M   'P 1'
#
loop_
_entity.id
_entity.type
_entity.pdbx_description
1 polymer ?
#
loop_
_entity_poly.entity_id
_entity_poly.type
_entity_poly.pdbx_seq_one_letter_code
_entity_poly.pdbx_strand_id
1 'polypeptide(L)' 'MQEYIVWQVADRTVNWFSLQGGRYVLLTPDATGILESRIFPGLRLNSTALIDGNLADAIADVQAAMATVAHQEFVHYLAQ' A
#
# COMPACT_ATOMS: atom_id res chain seq x y z
N MET A 1 -16.15 -0.45 3.67
CA MET A 1 -14.85 -0.35 2.96
C MET A 1 -13.84 0.18 3.96
N GLN A 2 -12.85 -0.61 4.36
CA GLN A 2 -11.92 -0.19 5.41
C GLN A 2 -10.74 0.64 4.88
N GLU A 3 -10.33 0.45 3.62
CA GLU A 3 -9.30 1.25 2.96
C GLU A 3 -9.73 1.59 1.54
N TYR A 4 -9.26 2.72 1.01
CA TYR A 4 -9.42 3.07 -0.40
C TYR A 4 -8.27 3.95 -0.90
N ILE A 5 -8.01 3.89 -2.21
CA ILE A 5 -6.96 4.64 -2.89
C ILE A 5 -7.62 5.63 -3.85
N VAL A 6 -7.11 6.86 -3.88
CA VAL A 6 -7.47 7.90 -4.83
C VAL A 6 -6.25 8.22 -5.66
N TRP A 7 -6.34 7.97 -6.97
CA TRP A 7 -5.34 8.36 -7.93
C TRP A 7 -5.78 9.65 -8.62
N GLN A 8 -5.05 10.74 -8.36
CA GLN A 8 -5.22 12.03 -9.03
C GLN A 8 -4.19 12.13 -10.16
N VAL A 9 -4.59 11.75 -11.37
CA VAL A 9 -3.68 11.67 -12.54
C VAL A 9 -3.13 13.04 -12.91
N ALA A 10 -3.98 14.07 -12.93
CA ALA A 10 -3.58 15.45 -13.25
C ALA A 10 -2.60 16.02 -12.22
N ASP A 11 -2.87 15.79 -10.93
CA ASP A 11 -2.04 16.28 -9.83
C ASP A 11 -0.87 15.35 -9.49
N ARG A 12 -0.65 14.30 -10.30
CA ARG A 12 0.44 13.33 -10.12
C ARG A 12 0.54 12.87 -8.66
N THR A 13 -0.59 12.51 -8.05
CA THR A 13 -0.66 12.21 -6.62
C THR A 13 -1.49 10.96 -6.38
N VAL A 14 -1.00 10.07 -5.51
CA VAL A 14 -1.74 8.91 -5.02
C VAL A 14 -1.95 9.06 -3.53
N ASN A 15 -3.21 9.11 -3.12
CA ASN A 15 -3.61 9.19 -1.72
C ASN A 15 -4.26 7.87 -1.30
N TRP A 16 -3.82 7.30 -0.18
CA TRP A 16 -4.40 6.09 0.37
C TRP A 16 -5.00 6.40 1.74
N PHE A 17 -6.28 6.12 1.93
CA PHE A 17 -7.00 6.36 3.17
C PHE A 17 -7.35 5.04 3.86
N SER A 18 -7.28 5.06 5.19
CA SER A 18 -7.69 3.96 6.07
C SER A 18 -8.75 4.45 7.07
N LEU A 19 -9.78 3.64 7.27
CA LEU A 19 -10.88 3.91 8.19
C LEU A 19 -10.43 3.63 9.63
N GLN A 20 -10.29 4.68 10.42
CA GLN A 20 -9.84 4.63 11.82
C GLN A 20 -10.86 5.36 12.68
N GLY A 21 -11.45 4.66 13.66
CA GLY A 21 -12.43 5.27 14.58
C GLY A 21 -13.62 5.92 13.85
N GLY A 22 -14.06 5.35 12.73
CA GLY A 22 -15.17 5.86 11.91
C GLY A 22 -14.80 7.03 10.98
N ARG A 23 -13.53 7.40 10.87
CA ARG A 23 -13.05 8.47 9.97
C ARG A 23 -11.97 7.96 9.03
N TYR A 24 -11.97 8.45 7.80
CA TYR A 24 -10.89 8.16 6.85
C TYR A 24 -9.69 9.06 7.14
N VAL A 25 -8.55 8.42 7.36
CA VAL A 25 -7.27 9.06 7.67
C VAL A 25 -6.28 8.71 6.57
N LEU A 26 -5.57 9.70 6.07
CA LEU A 26 -4.53 9.52 5.05
C LEU A 26 -3.38 8.69 5.63
N LEU A 27 -2.96 7.68 4.90
CA LEU A 27 -1.74 6.93 5.19
C LEU A 27 -0.54 7.75 4.76
N THR A 28 0.44 7.84 5.65
CA THR A 28 1.73 8.48 5.37
C THR A 28 2.71 7.43 4.89
N PRO A 29 3.47 7.70 3.81
CA PRO A 29 4.51 6.79 3.37
C PRO A 29 5.61 6.68 4.41
N ASP A 30 6.37 5.60 4.35
CA ASP A 30 7.59 5.43 5.14
C ASP A 30 8.75 6.33 4.64
N ALA A 31 9.92 6.19 5.26
CA ALA A 31 11.12 6.96 4.89
C ALA A 31 11.60 6.73 3.44
N THR A 32 11.13 5.65 2.79
CA THR A 32 11.43 5.33 1.40
C THR A 32 10.35 5.79 0.42
N GLY A 33 9.29 6.45 0.91
CA GLY A 33 8.19 6.94 0.07
C GLY A 33 7.14 5.87 -0.24
N ILE A 34 7.15 4.75 0.47
CA ILE A 34 6.24 3.63 0.21
C ILE A 34 5.07 3.66 1.19
N LEU A 35 3.85 3.60 0.66
CA LEU A 35 2.62 3.42 1.44
C LEU A 35 2.38 1.93 1.68
N GLU A 36 1.84 1.54 2.84
CA GLU A 36 1.52 0.15 3.16
C GLU A 36 0.11 0.01 3.72
N SER A 37 -0.61 -1.02 3.28
CA SER A 37 -1.94 -1.36 3.80
C SER A 37 -1.87 -1.77 5.27
N ARG A 38 -2.85 -1.36 6.06
CA ARG A 38 -3.01 -1.84 7.45
C ARG A 38 -3.77 -3.16 7.54
N ILE A 39 -4.43 -3.57 6.46
CA ILE A 39 -5.32 -4.73 6.42
C ILE A 39 -4.69 -5.88 5.64
N PHE A 40 -3.88 -5.54 4.63
CA PHE A 40 -3.18 -6.49 3.79
C PHE A 40 -1.67 -6.31 3.97
N PRO A 41 -1.08 -6.86 5.04
CA PRO A 41 0.38 -6.90 5.20
C PRO A 41 1.03 -7.43 3.92
N GLY A 42 2.00 -6.70 3.38
CA GLY A 42 2.61 -7.02 2.08
C GLY A 42 2.02 -6.28 0.88
N LEU A 43 0.86 -5.62 1.00
CA LEU A 43 0.38 -4.69 -0.02
C LEU A 43 1.04 -3.33 0.19
N ARG A 44 2.14 -3.12 -0.53
CA ARG A 44 2.92 -1.88 -0.54
C ARG A 44 2.75 -1.14 -1.86
N LEU A 45 2.81 0.18 -1.79
CA LEU A 45 2.50 1.04 -2.91
C LEU A 45 3.49 2.19 -2.96
N ASN A 46 4.43 2.10 -3.91
CA ASN A 46 5.38 3.15 -4.21
C ASN A 46 4.67 4.23 -5.04
N SER A 47 4.23 5.30 -4.37
CA SER A 47 3.45 6.35 -5.03
C SER A 47 4.23 6.97 -6.17
N THR A 48 5.53 7.25 -5.97
CA THR A 48 6.39 7.87 -6.98
C THR A 48 6.51 6.99 -8.22
N ALA A 49 6.84 5.70 -8.04
CA ALA A 49 6.96 4.77 -9.15
C ALA A 49 5.65 4.64 -9.95
N LEU A 50 4.50 4.61 -9.27
CA LEU A 50 3.19 4.56 -9.93
C LEU A 50 2.87 5.83 -10.72
N ILE A 51 3.15 7.00 -10.14
CA ILE A 51 2.95 8.30 -10.77
C ILE A 51 3.87 8.48 -12.00
N ASP A 52 5.08 7.94 -11.93
CA ASP A 52 6.07 7.96 -13.01
C ASP A 52 5.86 6.85 -14.05
N GLY A 53 4.88 5.97 -13.85
CA GLY A 53 4.59 4.84 -14.74
C GLY A 53 5.65 3.72 -14.69
N ASN A 54 6.53 3.76 -13.70
CA ASN A 54 7.53 2.74 -13.44
C ASN A 54 6.91 1.56 -12.68
N LEU A 55 6.11 0.77 -13.40
CA LEU A 55 5.42 -0.39 -12.83
C LEU A 55 6.41 -1.48 -12.38
N ALA A 56 7.61 -1.55 -12.96
CA ALA A 56 8.60 -2.55 -12.58
C ALA A 56 9.05 -2.36 -11.12
N ASP A 57 9.41 -1.13 -10.75
CA ASP A 57 9.81 -0.81 -9.37
C ASP A 57 8.62 -0.95 -8.40
N ALA A 58 7.43 -0.50 -8.81
CA ALA A 58 6.23 -0.67 -7.99
C ALA A 58 5.90 -2.14 -7.72
N ILE A 59 6.07 -3.03 -8.70
CA ILE A 59 5.86 -4.48 -8.53
C ILE A 59 6.98 -5.10 -7.67
N ALA A 60 8.23 -4.66 -7.84
CA ALA A 60 9.36 -5.15 -7.04
C ALA A 60 9.16 -4.86 -5.55
N ASP A 61 8.65 -3.67 -5.20
CA ASP A 61 8.36 -3.30 -3.82
C ASP A 61 7.26 -4.18 -3.19
N VAL A 62 6.22 -4.54 -3.96
CA VAL A 62 5.19 -5.50 -3.54
C VAL A 62 5.80 -6.88 -3.33
N GLN A 63 6.62 -7.36 -4.26
CA GLN A 63 7.27 -8.68 -4.15
C GLN A 63 8.17 -8.78 -2.92
N ALA A 64 8.95 -7.72 -2.64
CA ALA A 64 9.77 -7.65 -1.45
C ALA A 64 8.93 -7.70 -0.16
N ALA A 65 7.78 -7.03 -0.15
CA ALA A 65 6.87 -7.02 0.99
C ALA A 65 6.20 -8.37 1.24
N MET A 66 5.83 -9.08 0.16
CA MET A 66 5.26 -10.43 0.24
C MET A 66 6.25 -11.47 0.80
N ALA A 67 7.55 -11.22 0.71
CA ALA A 67 8.58 -12.09 1.29
C ALA A 67 8.74 -11.94 2.82
N THR A 68 8.04 -10.98 3.44
CA THR A 68 8.15 -10.71 4.88
C THR A 68 7.36 -11.72 5.73
N VAL A 69 7.77 -11.88 6.99
CA VAL A 69 7.07 -12.71 7.98
C VAL A 69 5.62 -12.24 8.18
N ALA A 70 5.39 -10.92 8.21
CA ALA A 70 4.05 -10.35 8.38
C ALA A 70 3.08 -10.81 7.28
N HIS A 71 3.55 -10.88 6.02
CA HIS A 71 2.74 -11.40 4.93
C HIS A 71 2.50 -12.91 5.05
N GLN A 72 3.51 -13.69 5.45
CA GLN A 72 3.36 -15.13 5.66
C GLN A 72 2.35 -15.46 6.77
N GLU A 73 2.39 -14.73 7.87
CA GLU A 73 1.42 -14.83 8.97
C GLU A 73 0.01 -14.48 8.48
N PHE A 74 -0.13 -13.43 7.67
CA PHE A 74 -1.40 -13.05 7.08
C PHE A 74 -1.98 -14.13 6.14
N VAL A 75 -1.15 -14.74 5.29
CA VAL A 75 -1.56 -15.85 4.43
C VAL A 75 -2.00 -17.06 5.26
N HIS A 76 -1.29 -17.37 6.35
CA HIS A 76 -1.67 -18.45 7.25
C HIS A 76 -3.03 -18.17 7.92
N TYR A 77 -3.28 -16.95 8.36
CA TYR A 77 -4.55 -16.53 8.93
C TYR A 77 -5.73 -16.71 7.94
N LEU A 78 -5.52 -16.41 6.66
CA LEU A 78 -6.56 -16.57 5.63
C LEU A 78 -6.86 -18.03 5.25
N ALA A 79 -5.92 -18.94 5.52
CA ALA A 79 -6.06 -20.37 5.19
C ALA A 79 -6.84 -21.17 6.26
N GLN A 80 -7.25 -20.52 7.35
CA GLN A 80 -8.08 -21.08 8.42
C GLN A 80 -9.56 -20.82 8.17
#